data_AF-A0A222WGF6-F1
#
_entry.id   AF-A0A222WGF6-F1
#
_cell.length_a   1.000
_cell.length_b   1.000
_cell.length_c   1.000
_cell.angle_alpha   90.00
_cell.angle_beta   90.00
_cell.angle_gamma   90.00
#
_symmetry.space_group_name_H-M   'P 1'
#
loop_
_entity.id
_entity.type
_entity.pdbx_description
1 polymer ?
#
loop_
_entity_poly.entity_id
_entity_poly.type
_entity_poly.pdbx_seq_one_letter_code
_entity_poly.pdbx_strand_id
1 'polypeptide(L)'
;MHIHVMRTKTLQNRGILVPIGKMIQYKEMRQHPVLSSHLPETKWISNARTLRMLDEYRTVYIKPNYGSGGTGVIRAKKLGRRYEIRCGSSRRIVRSHAVRRAIRIHRRPHRRYLVQQGLRLAKYQGSIFDARVYMQKPESEWVISGITGRVAAPRKVVTNYRKGGHAAPLSKVLLKVFKHDRTKMKETLDQVIELSKMVADTIDKNHPFRELGIDLAIEKSGQIWIIEANPHPGHKLFKQLPNHKMIRNILRNKRRIQH
;
A
#
# COMPACT_ATOMS: atom_id res chain seq x y z
N MET A 1 19.34 37.79 20.08
CA MET A 1 18.75 36.87 19.08
C MET A 1 18.65 35.48 19.69
N HIS A 2 17.50 35.14 20.28
CA HIS A 2 17.25 33.84 20.89
C HIS A 2 16.38 32.97 19.99
N ILE A 3 16.89 31.79 19.69
CA ILE A 3 16.26 30.75 18.87
C ILE A 3 15.25 30.03 19.77
N HIS A 4 13.96 30.27 19.54
CA HIS A 4 12.91 29.58 20.28
C HIS A 4 12.67 28.20 19.66
N VAL A 5 13.29 27.18 20.25
CA VAL A 5 12.97 25.77 19.99
C VAL A 5 11.65 25.46 20.70
N MET A 6 10.54 25.48 19.97
CA MET A 6 9.26 24.97 20.50
C MET A 6 9.33 23.44 20.60
N ARG A 7 9.59 22.96 21.82
CA ARG A 7 9.28 21.60 22.26
C ARG A 7 7.77 21.39 22.18
N THR A 8 7.32 20.54 21.26
CA THR A 8 5.93 20.08 21.21
C THR A 8 5.66 19.17 22.41
N LYS A 9 5.08 19.73 23.47
CA LYS A 9 4.47 18.96 24.56
C LYS A 9 3.26 18.20 24.04
N THR A 10 3.28 16.91 24.34
CA THR A 10 2.26 15.87 24.35
C THR A 10 0.79 16.34 24.30
N LEU A 11 0.12 16.04 23.19
CA LEU A 11 -1.34 15.93 23.10
C LEU A 11 -1.74 14.46 23.34
N GLN A 12 -1.58 13.99 24.57
CA GLN A 12 -2.24 12.79 25.08
C GLN A 12 -3.46 13.26 25.89
N ASN A 13 -4.65 13.27 25.28
CA ASN A 13 -5.97 13.16 25.97
C ASN A 13 -7.21 13.51 25.13
N ARG A 14 -7.16 13.37 23.80
CA ARG A 14 -8.36 13.14 22.98
C ARG A 14 -7.96 12.14 21.90
N GLY A 15 -8.72 11.05 21.71
CA GLY A 15 -8.45 9.92 20.80
C GLY A 15 -8.39 10.25 19.30
N ILE A 16 -7.77 11.36 18.92
CA ILE A 16 -7.46 11.73 17.54
C ILE A 16 -6.07 11.15 17.25
N LEU A 17 -6.05 9.90 16.81
CA LEU A 17 -4.84 9.30 16.23
C LEU A 17 -4.41 10.14 15.03
N VAL A 18 -3.29 10.85 15.19
CA VAL A 18 -2.71 11.71 14.15
C VAL A 18 -2.39 10.81 12.95
N PRO A 19 -2.90 11.13 11.74
CA PRO A 19 -2.59 10.33 10.57
C PRO A 19 -1.08 10.40 10.30
N ILE A 20 -0.44 9.25 10.23
CA ILE A 20 0.98 9.15 9.88
C ILE A 20 1.17 9.19 8.37
N GLY A 21 2.17 9.95 7.92
CA GLY A 21 2.46 10.12 6.50
C GLY A 21 3.14 8.89 5.91
N LYS A 22 2.83 8.56 4.66
CA LYS A 22 3.45 7.43 3.92
C LYS A 22 4.98 7.48 3.90
N MET A 23 5.58 8.67 3.81
CA MET A 23 7.04 8.81 3.84
C MET A 23 7.64 8.52 5.22
N ILE A 24 6.92 8.79 6.31
CA ILE A 24 7.42 8.47 7.66
C ILE A 24 7.52 6.95 7.80
N GLN A 25 6.42 6.24 7.52
CA GLN A 25 6.39 4.77 7.50
C GLN A 25 7.47 4.18 6.61
N TYR A 26 7.65 4.72 5.40
CA TYR A 26 8.68 4.25 4.48
C TYR A 26 10.08 4.39 5.07
N LYS A 27 10.40 5.52 5.73
CA LYS A 27 11.71 5.74 6.33
C LYS A 27 11.96 4.80 7.51
N GLU A 28 10.96 4.59 8.36
CA GLU A 28 11.03 3.68 9.51
C GLU A 28 11.25 2.24 9.03
N MET A 29 10.42 1.75 8.10
CA MET A 29 10.59 0.41 7.53
C MET A 29 11.91 0.24 6.78
N ARG A 30 12.43 1.30 6.13
CA ARG A 30 13.70 1.25 5.41
C ARG A 30 14.91 1.04 6.33
N GLN A 31 14.80 1.37 7.62
CA GLN A 31 15.85 1.10 8.61
C GLN A 31 15.87 -0.36 9.08
N HIS A 32 14.80 -1.12 8.83
CA HIS A 32 14.74 -2.52 9.21
C HIS A 32 15.52 -3.38 8.19
N PRO A 33 16.45 -4.26 8.64
CA PRO A 33 17.32 -5.04 7.76
C PRO A 33 16.55 -5.82 6.68
N VAL A 34 15.52 -6.55 7.10
CA VAL A 34 14.67 -7.33 6.19
C VAL A 34 13.73 -6.44 5.36
N LEU A 35 12.92 -5.57 5.96
CA LEU A 35 11.90 -4.82 5.22
C LEU A 35 12.47 -3.91 4.13
N SER A 36 13.72 -3.44 4.29
CA SER A 36 14.36 -2.53 3.35
C SER A 36 14.40 -3.05 1.91
N SER A 37 14.57 -4.37 1.70
CA SER A 37 14.59 -5.02 0.39
C SER A 37 13.19 -5.25 -0.20
N HIS A 38 12.14 -5.11 0.64
CA HIS A 38 10.73 -5.25 0.25
C HIS A 38 10.04 -3.91 0.03
N LEU A 39 10.77 -2.79 0.04
CA LEU A 39 10.20 -1.46 -0.17
C LEU A 39 10.46 -0.96 -1.59
N PRO A 40 9.42 -0.64 -2.39
CA PRO A 40 9.63 -0.02 -3.69
C PRO A 40 10.28 1.35 -3.50
N GLU A 41 11.24 1.70 -4.37
CA GLU A 41 11.95 2.97 -4.24
C GLU A 41 10.94 4.13 -4.16
N THR A 42 11.00 4.90 -3.08
CA THR A 42 10.07 6.00 -2.81
C THR A 42 10.82 7.28 -2.46
N LYS A 43 10.50 8.37 -3.14
CA LYS A 43 11.13 9.68 -2.96
C LYS A 43 10.07 10.78 -2.86
N TRP A 44 10.40 11.88 -2.20
CA TRP A 44 9.61 13.12 -2.31
C TRP A 44 9.56 13.57 -3.76
N ILE A 45 8.38 13.95 -4.25
CA ILE A 45 8.21 14.35 -5.64
C ILE A 45 9.09 15.56 -5.96
N SER A 46 9.81 15.48 -7.08
CA SER A 46 10.34 16.64 -7.81
C SER A 46 10.31 16.31 -9.29
N ASN A 47 10.39 17.33 -10.15
CA ASN A 47 10.40 17.11 -11.60
C ASN A 47 11.58 16.21 -12.00
N ALA A 48 12.79 16.54 -11.52
CA ALA A 48 14.00 15.77 -11.81
C ALA A 48 13.90 14.32 -11.33
N ARG A 49 13.48 14.09 -10.07
CA ARG A 49 13.35 12.73 -9.51
C ARG A 49 12.29 11.92 -10.26
N THR A 50 11.16 12.54 -10.60
CA THR A 50 10.08 11.85 -11.32
C THR A 50 10.51 11.41 -12.71
N LEU A 51 11.22 12.27 -13.44
CA LEU A 51 11.73 11.94 -14.77
C LEU A 51 12.81 10.87 -14.70
N ARG A 52 13.77 10.99 -13.78
CA ARG A 52 14.80 9.96 -13.56
C ARG A 52 14.18 8.60 -13.25
N MET A 53 13.25 8.54 -12.31
CA MET A 53 12.57 7.28 -11.96
C MET A 53 11.69 6.75 -13.10
N LEU A 54 11.14 7.61 -13.96
CA LEU A 54 10.45 7.19 -15.18
C LEU A 54 11.40 6.59 -16.21
N ASP A 55 12.62 7.08 -16.30
CA ASP A 55 13.64 6.52 -17.19
C ASP A 55 14.14 5.17 -16.67
N GLU A 56 14.41 5.08 -15.36
CA GLU A 56 14.89 3.88 -14.69
C GLU A 56 13.83 2.76 -14.65
N TYR A 57 12.62 3.04 -14.14
CA TYR A 57 11.61 2.01 -13.89
C TYR A 57 10.54 1.90 -14.97
N ARG A 58 10.53 2.80 -15.96
CA ARG A 58 9.48 2.98 -16.99
C ARG A 58 8.09 3.32 -16.49
N THR A 59 7.72 2.94 -15.26
CA THR A 59 6.44 3.27 -14.63
C THR A 59 6.72 3.80 -13.25
N VAL A 60 6.03 4.86 -12.87
CA VAL A 60 6.03 5.39 -11.51
C VAL A 60 4.60 5.70 -11.06
N TYR A 61 4.40 5.63 -9.75
CA TYR A 61 3.17 6.04 -9.08
C TYR A 61 3.44 7.30 -8.27
N ILE A 62 2.68 8.35 -8.56
CA ILE A 62 2.68 9.59 -7.80
C ILE A 62 1.48 9.54 -6.84
N LYS A 63 1.74 9.59 -5.53
CA LYS A 63 0.72 9.40 -4.49
C LYS A 63 0.76 10.55 -3.49
N PRO A 64 -0.38 11.05 -3.00
CA PRO A 64 -0.39 11.98 -1.86
C PRO A 64 0.27 11.34 -0.63
N ASN A 65 1.03 12.10 0.15
CA ASN A 65 1.64 11.59 1.39
C ASN A 65 0.57 11.15 2.42
N TYR A 66 -0.58 11.83 2.40
CA TYR A 66 -1.75 11.55 3.24
C TYR A 66 -2.98 11.27 2.39
N GLY A 67 -3.85 10.39 2.91
CA GLY A 67 -5.06 9.94 2.25
C GLY A 67 -5.05 8.43 2.02
N SER A 68 -6.21 7.89 1.64
CA SER A 68 -6.45 6.45 1.57
C SER A 68 -7.23 6.07 0.29
N GLY A 69 -7.38 4.77 0.05
CA GLY A 69 -8.23 4.24 -1.03
C GLY A 69 -7.74 4.55 -2.45
N GLY A 70 -6.46 4.89 -2.62
CA GLY A 70 -5.88 5.21 -3.92
C GLY A 70 -6.50 6.45 -4.58
N THR A 71 -7.12 7.36 -3.82
CA THR A 71 -7.61 8.64 -4.34
C THR A 71 -6.45 9.59 -4.58
N GLY A 72 -6.43 10.25 -5.75
CA GLY A 72 -5.34 11.14 -6.14
C GLY A 72 -4.04 10.42 -6.52
N VAL A 73 -4.06 9.09 -6.68
CA VAL A 73 -2.93 8.33 -7.21
C VAL A 73 -2.87 8.51 -8.73
N ILE A 74 -1.71 8.94 -9.21
CA ILE A 74 -1.43 9.15 -10.62
C ILE A 74 -0.41 8.09 -11.04
N ARG A 75 -0.70 7.34 -12.09
CA ARG A 75 0.29 6.46 -12.74
C ARG A 75 0.87 7.19 -13.94
N ALA A 76 2.19 7.32 -13.99
CA ALA A 76 2.91 7.76 -15.17
C ALA A 76 3.69 6.58 -15.75
N LYS A 77 3.57 6.33 -17.05
CA LYS A 77 4.25 5.24 -17.76
C LYS A 77 4.91 5.73 -19.04
N LYS A 78 6.20 5.47 -19.21
CA LYS A 78 6.95 5.74 -20.43
C LYS A 78 6.61 4.69 -21.50
N LEU A 79 6.27 5.16 -22.70
CA LEU A 79 5.90 4.38 -23.89
C LEU A 79 6.86 4.75 -25.04
N GLY A 80 8.16 4.57 -24.83
CA GLY A 80 9.19 5.07 -25.75
C GLY A 80 9.32 6.60 -25.66
N ARG A 81 9.02 7.31 -26.76
CA ARG A 81 9.08 8.80 -26.84
C ARG A 81 7.85 9.50 -26.24
N ARG A 82 6.81 8.75 -25.86
CA ARG A 82 5.57 9.26 -25.26
C ARG A 82 5.39 8.76 -23.83
N TYR A 83 4.47 9.38 -23.11
CA TYR A 83 4.13 9.06 -21.73
C TYR A 83 2.61 8.91 -21.58
N GLU A 84 2.17 7.83 -20.96
CA GLU A 84 0.79 7.66 -20.52
C GLU A 84 0.65 8.12 -19.06
N ILE A 85 -0.28 9.05 -18.83
CA ILE A 85 -0.68 9.50 -17.50
C ILE A 85 -2.10 9.01 -17.23
N ARG A 86 -2.30 8.32 -16.10
CA ARG A 86 -3.63 7.89 -15.64
C ARG A 86 -3.90 8.38 -14.23
N CYS A 87 -5.10 8.92 -13.99
CA CYS A 87 -5.60 9.28 -12.66
C CYS A 87 -7.10 9.01 -12.60
N GLY A 88 -7.52 8.04 -11.79
CA GLY A 88 -8.92 7.59 -11.79
C GLY A 88 -9.34 7.03 -13.16
N SER A 89 -10.42 7.56 -13.73
CA SER A 89 -10.87 7.27 -15.11
C SER A 89 -10.12 8.07 -16.17
N SER A 90 -9.42 9.15 -15.79
CA SER A 90 -8.68 9.99 -16.73
C SER A 90 -7.46 9.24 -17.27
N ARG A 91 -7.26 9.31 -18.59
CA ARG A 91 -6.12 8.76 -19.32
C ARG A 91 -5.67 9.76 -20.37
N ARG A 92 -4.39 10.11 -20.38
CA ARG A 92 -3.79 11.00 -21.37
C ARG A 92 -2.47 10.42 -21.88
N ILE A 93 -2.21 10.52 -23.18
CA ILE A 93 -0.91 10.25 -23.77
C ILE A 93 -0.29 11.59 -24.18
N VAL A 94 0.94 11.85 -23.74
CA VAL A 94 1.64 13.12 -23.96
C VAL A 94 3.07 12.89 -24.43
N ARG A 95 3.65 13.89 -25.09
CA ARG A 95 5.10 13.94 -25.38
C ARG A 95 5.89 14.35 -24.13
N SER A 96 7.21 14.16 -24.16
CA SER A 96 8.14 14.45 -23.06
C SER A 96 7.97 15.86 -22.47
N HIS A 97 7.89 16.89 -23.30
CA HIS A 97 7.76 18.28 -22.85
C HIS A 97 6.49 18.54 -22.00
N ALA A 98 5.42 17.76 -22.21
CA ALA A 98 4.14 17.94 -21.55
C ALA A 98 3.92 17.03 -20.32
N VAL A 99 4.81 16.06 -20.06
CA VAL A 99 4.62 15.06 -19.00
C VAL A 99 4.47 15.69 -17.61
N ARG A 100 5.31 16.69 -17.30
CA ARG A 100 5.30 17.39 -16.01
C ARG A 100 3.97 18.12 -15.78
N ARG A 101 3.48 18.80 -16.81
CA ARG A 101 2.19 19.52 -16.77
C ARG A 101 1.03 18.53 -16.61
N ALA A 102 1.05 17.43 -17.36
CA ALA A 102 0.02 16.39 -17.27
C ALA A 102 -0.06 15.74 -15.89
N ILE A 103 1.07 15.51 -15.21
CA ILE A 103 1.08 15.03 -13.83
C ILE A 103 0.54 16.10 -12.87
N ARG A 104 0.94 17.37 -13.07
CA ARG A 104 0.57 18.49 -12.17
C ARG A 104 -0.94 18.74 -12.13
N ILE A 105 -1.64 18.62 -13.26
CA ILE A 105 -3.09 18.84 -13.35
C ILE A 105 -3.88 17.94 -12.38
N HIS A 106 -3.38 16.75 -12.07
CA HIS A 106 -4.05 15.81 -11.17
C HIS A 106 -3.60 15.94 -9.71
N ARG A 107 -2.64 16.84 -9.41
CA ARG A 107 -2.18 17.08 -8.04
C ARG A 107 -3.03 18.16 -7.40
N ARG A 108 -3.40 17.94 -6.13
CA ARG A 108 -4.07 18.97 -5.34
C ARG A 108 -3.04 20.00 -4.86
N PRO A 109 -3.33 21.31 -4.95
CA PRO A 109 -2.53 22.35 -4.32
C PRO A 109 -2.30 22.06 -2.82
N HIS A 110 -1.18 22.53 -2.28
CA HIS A 110 -0.77 22.42 -0.87
C HIS A 110 -0.63 21.00 -0.29
N ARG A 111 -0.83 19.94 -1.09
CA ARG A 111 -0.54 18.56 -0.66
C ARG A 111 0.86 18.13 -1.03
N ARG A 112 1.55 17.48 -0.08
CA ARG A 112 2.82 16.81 -0.34
C ARG A 112 2.57 15.49 -1.08
N TYR A 113 3.38 15.21 -2.09
CA TYR A 113 3.30 13.99 -2.90
C TYR A 113 4.63 13.24 -2.90
N LEU A 114 4.51 11.93 -3.08
CA LEU A 114 5.61 10.99 -3.25
C LEU A 114 5.62 10.51 -4.69
N VAL A 115 6.80 10.18 -5.20
CA VAL A 115 6.99 9.37 -6.40
C VAL A 115 7.55 8.03 -5.97
N GLN A 116 6.93 6.95 -6.43
CA GLN A 116 7.25 5.57 -6.08
C GLN A 116 7.44 4.74 -7.35
N GLN A 117 8.42 3.83 -7.31
CA GLN A 117 8.67 2.84 -8.36
C GLN A 117 7.40 2.07 -8.75
N GLY A 118 7.21 1.88 -10.06
CA GLY A 118 6.18 0.98 -10.58
C GLY A 118 6.69 -0.46 -10.60
N LEU A 119 5.87 -1.37 -10.08
CA LEU A 119 6.21 -2.79 -9.92
C LEU A 119 5.67 -3.66 -11.07
N ARG A 120 6.32 -4.80 -11.32
CA ARG A 120 5.93 -5.78 -12.35
C ARG A 120 5.08 -6.88 -11.74
N LEU A 121 3.90 -6.47 -11.26
CA LEU A 121 3.01 -7.33 -10.49
C LEU A 121 2.53 -8.55 -11.26
N ALA A 122 2.39 -9.66 -10.54
CA ALA A 122 1.64 -10.80 -10.98
C ALA A 122 0.17 -10.41 -11.25
N LYS A 123 -0.47 -11.19 -12.12
CA LYS A 123 -1.87 -11.00 -12.47
C LYS A 123 -2.64 -12.27 -12.20
N TYR A 124 -3.78 -12.12 -11.55
CA TYR A 124 -4.76 -13.17 -11.36
C TYR A 124 -5.90 -12.95 -12.35
N GLN A 125 -6.10 -13.90 -13.27
CA GLN A 125 -7.12 -13.81 -14.32
C GLN A 125 -7.07 -12.49 -15.12
N GLY A 126 -5.86 -12.03 -15.45
CA GLY A 126 -5.64 -10.78 -16.20
C GLY A 126 -5.70 -9.49 -15.38
N SER A 127 -6.15 -9.55 -14.13
CA SER A 127 -6.24 -8.41 -13.21
C SER A 127 -5.07 -8.35 -12.24
N ILE A 128 -4.64 -7.13 -11.90
CA ILE A 128 -3.67 -6.92 -10.82
C ILE A 128 -4.32 -7.27 -9.47
N PHE A 129 -3.52 -7.73 -8.52
CA PHE A 129 -3.97 -7.96 -7.16
C PHE A 129 -2.88 -7.55 -6.16
N ASP A 130 -3.26 -7.42 -4.91
CA ASP A 130 -2.35 -7.39 -3.77
C ASP A 130 -2.92 -8.26 -2.64
N ALA A 131 -2.06 -8.64 -1.70
CA ALA A 131 -2.45 -9.25 -0.44
C ALA A 131 -2.77 -8.14 0.57
N ARG A 132 -3.98 -8.19 1.13
CA ARG A 132 -4.42 -7.41 2.28
C ARG A 132 -4.32 -8.27 3.52
N VAL A 133 -3.45 -7.89 4.43
CA VAL A 133 -3.35 -8.46 5.78
C VAL A 133 -3.96 -7.47 6.77
N TYR A 134 -4.87 -7.95 7.60
CA TYR A 134 -5.52 -7.17 8.65
C TYR A 134 -4.93 -7.61 9.99
N MET A 135 -4.04 -6.77 10.52
CA MET A 135 -3.39 -6.95 11.81
C MET A 135 -4.19 -6.24 12.90
N GLN A 136 -4.30 -6.86 14.06
CA GLN A 136 -4.91 -6.25 15.24
C GLN A 136 -4.10 -6.59 16.48
N LYS A 137 -4.04 -5.68 17.44
CA LYS A 137 -3.47 -5.90 18.75
C LYS A 137 -4.61 -5.79 19.76
N PRO A 138 -5.37 -6.89 20.03
CA PRO A 138 -6.49 -6.87 20.96
C PRO A 138 -6.04 -6.72 22.41
N GLU A 139 -4.85 -7.21 22.74
CA GLU A 139 -4.21 -7.10 24.06
C GLU A 139 -2.83 -6.46 23.88
N SER A 140 -1.71 -7.12 24.18
CA SER A 140 -0.36 -6.56 23.95
C SER A 140 0.24 -6.96 22.60
N GLU A 141 -0.16 -8.11 22.06
CA GLU A 141 0.50 -8.69 20.87
C GLU A 141 -0.27 -8.50 19.57
N TRP A 142 0.46 -8.30 18.49
CA TRP A 142 -0.09 -8.28 17.14
C TRP A 142 -0.54 -9.67 16.69
N VAL A 143 -1.78 -9.77 16.22
CA VAL A 143 -2.34 -10.97 15.61
C VAL A 143 -2.86 -10.69 14.21
N ILE A 144 -2.76 -11.70 13.35
CA ILE A 144 -3.38 -11.68 12.03
C ILE A 144 -4.86 -12.05 12.18
N SER A 145 -5.73 -11.07 12.02
CA SER A 145 -7.17 -11.28 12.08
C SER A 145 -7.78 -11.72 10.75
N GLY A 146 -7.11 -11.41 9.63
CA GLY A 146 -7.54 -11.85 8.31
C GLY A 146 -6.50 -11.58 7.22
N ILE A 147 -6.48 -12.46 6.21
CA ILE A 147 -5.65 -12.32 5.01
C ILE A 147 -6.53 -12.56 3.78
N THR A 148 -6.41 -11.70 2.77
CA THR A 148 -7.16 -11.85 1.53
C THR A 148 -6.42 -11.25 0.34
N GLY A 149 -6.67 -11.77 -0.86
CA GLY A 149 -6.27 -11.11 -2.10
C GLY A 149 -7.31 -10.06 -2.50
N ARG A 150 -6.87 -8.83 -2.77
CA ARG A 150 -7.71 -7.78 -3.39
C ARG A 150 -7.46 -7.76 -4.88
N VAL A 151 -8.42 -8.27 -5.64
CA VAL A 151 -8.34 -8.29 -7.10
C VAL A 151 -8.93 -6.99 -7.64
N ALA A 152 -8.16 -6.25 -8.45
CA ALA A 152 -8.64 -5.03 -9.08
C ALA A 152 -9.73 -5.32 -10.13
N ALA A 153 -10.64 -4.36 -10.31
CA ALA A 153 -11.52 -4.37 -11.47
C ALA A 153 -10.69 -4.32 -12.78
N PRO A 154 -11.20 -4.90 -13.88
CA PRO A 154 -10.51 -4.91 -15.15
C PRO A 154 -10.01 -3.52 -15.57
N ARG A 155 -8.78 -3.46 -16.08
CA ARG A 155 -8.11 -2.25 -16.61
C ARG A 155 -7.86 -1.12 -15.60
N LYS A 156 -8.17 -1.30 -14.30
CA LYS A 156 -7.86 -0.32 -13.26
C LYS A 156 -6.38 -0.40 -12.82
N VAL A 157 -5.89 0.72 -12.28
CA VAL A 157 -4.50 0.87 -11.81
C VAL A 157 -4.36 0.73 -10.29
N VAL A 158 -5.49 0.56 -9.59
CA VAL A 158 -5.58 0.38 -8.14
C VAL A 158 -6.54 -0.77 -7.85
N THR A 159 -6.26 -1.51 -6.79
CA THR A 159 -6.97 -2.70 -6.27
C THR A 159 -8.06 -2.36 -5.25
N ASN A 160 -8.41 -1.08 -5.10
CA ASN A 160 -9.39 -0.66 -4.09
C ASN A 160 -10.77 -1.26 -4.40
N TYR A 161 -11.31 -2.03 -3.47
CA TYR A 161 -12.64 -2.66 -3.57
C TYR A 161 -13.77 -1.66 -3.80
N ARG A 162 -13.69 -0.45 -3.21
CA ARG A 162 -14.67 0.62 -3.45
C ARG A 162 -14.68 1.13 -4.91
N LYS A 163 -13.72 0.69 -5.72
CA LYS A 163 -13.60 1.01 -7.15
C LYS A 163 -13.87 -0.22 -8.04
N GLY A 164 -14.64 -1.19 -7.54
CA GLY A 164 -15.07 -2.39 -8.25
C GLY A 164 -14.16 -3.61 -8.09
N GLY A 165 -13.15 -3.54 -7.21
CA GLY A 165 -12.36 -4.72 -6.85
C GLY A 165 -13.12 -5.68 -5.93
N HIS A 166 -12.68 -6.93 -5.85
CA HIS A 166 -13.30 -7.96 -4.99
C HIS A 166 -12.25 -8.70 -4.15
N ALA A 167 -12.72 -9.31 -3.05
CA ALA A 167 -11.92 -10.20 -2.22
C ALA A 167 -11.88 -11.62 -2.80
N ALA A 168 -10.72 -12.27 -2.71
CA ALA A 168 -10.58 -13.70 -2.95
C ALA A 168 -9.63 -14.32 -1.88
N PRO A 169 -9.76 -15.61 -1.56
CA PRO A 169 -8.78 -16.28 -0.71
C PRO A 169 -7.38 -16.15 -1.32
N LEU A 170 -6.41 -15.63 -0.56
CA LEU A 170 -5.07 -15.34 -1.09
C LEU A 170 -4.38 -16.61 -1.60
N SER A 171 -4.53 -17.74 -0.90
CA SER A 171 -4.00 -19.04 -1.32
C SER A 171 -4.53 -19.47 -2.70
N LYS A 172 -5.83 -19.27 -2.96
CA LYS A 172 -6.44 -19.55 -4.28
C LYS A 172 -5.85 -18.66 -5.37
N VAL A 173 -5.67 -17.38 -5.06
CA VAL A 173 -5.06 -16.41 -5.98
C VAL A 173 -3.63 -16.81 -6.32
N LEU A 174 -2.81 -17.06 -5.30
CA LEU A 174 -1.41 -17.45 -5.44
C LEU A 174 -1.25 -18.78 -6.18
N LEU A 175 -2.06 -19.78 -5.85
CA LEU A 175 -2.01 -21.09 -6.52
C LEU A 175 -2.25 -20.96 -8.03
N LYS A 176 -3.18 -20.11 -8.46
CA LYS A 176 -3.41 -19.85 -9.90
C LYS A 176 -2.29 -19.02 -10.52
N VAL A 177 -1.78 -18.02 -9.81
CA VAL A 177 -0.67 -17.18 -10.28
C VAL A 177 0.60 -18.00 -10.52
N PHE A 178 0.89 -18.96 -9.63
CA PHE A 178 2.05 -19.85 -9.71
C PHE A 178 1.75 -21.16 -10.43
N LYS A 179 0.74 -21.19 -11.32
CA LYS A 179 0.44 -22.36 -12.17
C LYS A 179 0.33 -23.68 -11.39
N HIS A 180 -0.36 -23.64 -10.25
CA HIS A 180 -0.61 -24.78 -9.37
C HIS A 180 0.61 -25.32 -8.59
N ASP A 181 1.73 -24.60 -8.57
CA ASP A 181 2.85 -24.86 -7.66
C ASP A 181 2.44 -24.59 -6.20
N ARG A 182 2.23 -25.67 -5.44
CA ARG A 182 1.79 -25.60 -4.03
C ARG A 182 2.91 -25.17 -3.09
N THR A 183 4.16 -25.56 -3.38
CA THR A 183 5.31 -25.24 -2.55
C THR A 183 5.55 -23.73 -2.61
N LYS A 184 5.68 -23.18 -3.82
CA LYS A 184 5.86 -21.73 -4.02
C LYS A 184 4.70 -20.91 -3.46
N MET A 185 3.47 -21.41 -3.61
CA MET A 185 2.28 -20.77 -3.02
C MET A 185 2.39 -20.69 -1.50
N LYS A 186 2.76 -21.80 -0.84
CA LYS A 186 2.91 -21.86 0.62
C LYS A 186 4.04 -20.94 1.09
N GLU A 187 5.22 -21.04 0.49
CA GLU A 187 6.37 -20.19 0.80
C GLU A 187 6.04 -18.70 0.67
N THR A 188 5.36 -18.31 -0.41
CA THR A 188 4.96 -16.91 -0.61
C THR A 188 3.93 -16.46 0.43
N LEU A 189 3.00 -17.33 0.83
CA LEU A 189 2.01 -17.03 1.86
C LEU A 189 2.66 -16.87 3.25
N ASP A 190 3.62 -17.74 3.57
CA ASP A 190 4.38 -17.69 4.82
C ASP A 190 5.22 -16.40 4.88
N GLN A 191 5.88 -16.03 3.78
CA GLN A 191 6.59 -14.74 3.68
C GLN A 191 5.65 -13.53 3.83
N VAL A 192 4.43 -13.57 3.26
CA VAL A 192 3.41 -12.52 3.45
C VAL A 192 3.07 -12.36 4.94
N ILE A 193 2.93 -13.47 5.67
CA ILE A 193 2.65 -13.49 7.10
C ILE A 193 3.79 -12.85 7.89
N GLU A 194 5.02 -13.32 7.66
CA GLU A 194 6.19 -12.85 8.41
C GLU A 194 6.51 -11.37 8.13
N LEU A 195 6.47 -10.94 6.88
CA LEU A 195 6.63 -9.52 6.54
C LEU A 195 5.55 -8.65 7.19
N SER A 196 4.32 -9.15 7.30
CA SER A 196 3.24 -8.38 7.92
C SER A 196 3.45 -8.17 9.41
N LYS A 197 3.95 -9.18 10.13
CA LYS A 197 4.32 -9.06 11.55
C LYS A 197 5.46 -8.05 11.72
N MET A 198 6.55 -8.20 10.96
CA MET A 198 7.69 -7.27 11.01
C MET A 198 7.29 -5.82 10.72
N VAL A 199 6.39 -5.59 9.75
CA VAL A 199 5.85 -4.25 9.46
C VAL A 199 5.06 -3.72 10.65
N ALA A 200 4.20 -4.53 11.25
CA ALA A 200 3.40 -4.12 12.40
C ALA A 200 4.30 -3.73 13.59
N ASP A 201 5.25 -4.58 13.95
CA ASP A 201 6.18 -4.33 15.05
C ASP A 201 7.07 -3.11 14.78
N THR A 202 7.53 -2.93 13.54
CA THR A 202 8.37 -1.78 13.17
C THR A 202 7.63 -0.45 13.31
N ILE A 203 6.35 -0.41 12.91
CA ILE A 203 5.54 0.81 13.04
C ILE A 203 5.15 1.05 14.50
N ASP A 204 4.86 -0.01 15.25
CA ASP A 204 4.40 0.07 16.64
C ASP A 204 5.42 0.72 17.59
N LYS A 205 6.72 0.60 17.27
CA LYS A 205 7.82 1.23 18.03
C LYS A 205 7.65 2.74 18.24
N ASN A 206 7.12 3.44 17.23
CA ASN A 206 6.98 4.89 17.24
C ASN A 206 5.51 5.35 17.27
N HIS A 207 4.57 4.44 17.01
CA HIS A 207 3.16 4.76 16.86
C HIS A 207 2.30 3.67 17.51
N PRO A 208 1.60 3.95 18.63
CA PRO A 208 0.89 2.93 19.40
C PRO A 208 -0.46 2.55 18.74
N PHE A 209 -0.42 2.04 17.52
CA PHE A 209 -1.61 1.59 16.83
C PHE A 209 -2.10 0.26 17.39
N ARG A 210 -3.41 0.05 17.27
CA ARG A 210 -4.07 -1.20 17.65
C ARG A 210 -4.54 -1.99 16.43
N GLU A 211 -4.54 -1.36 15.26
CA GLU A 211 -4.97 -1.97 14.00
C GLU A 211 -4.06 -1.50 12.86
N LEU A 212 -3.75 -2.41 11.93
CA LEU A 212 -3.03 -2.08 10.69
C LEU A 212 -3.60 -2.91 9.54
N GLY A 213 -3.89 -2.25 8.42
CA GLY A 213 -4.12 -2.92 7.14
C GLY A 213 -2.88 -2.81 6.29
N ILE A 214 -2.18 -3.92 6.12
CA ILE A 214 -0.95 -4.01 5.35
C ILE A 214 -1.29 -4.49 3.95
N ASP A 215 -0.82 -3.72 2.97
CA ASP A 215 -0.98 -4.02 1.54
C ASP A 215 0.36 -4.47 0.96
N LEU A 216 0.41 -5.70 0.48
CA LEU A 216 1.60 -6.34 -0.08
C LEU A 216 1.35 -6.71 -1.54
N ALA A 217 2.14 -6.16 -2.47
CA ALA A 217 2.07 -6.55 -3.87
C ALA A 217 3.04 -7.69 -4.16
N ILE A 218 2.69 -8.55 -5.11
CA ILE A 218 3.42 -9.79 -5.40
C ILE A 218 3.76 -9.82 -6.88
N GLU A 219 5.02 -10.07 -7.22
CA GLU A 219 5.48 -10.26 -8.59
C GLU A 219 5.40 -11.73 -9.03
N LYS A 220 5.52 -11.98 -10.33
CA LYS A 220 5.49 -13.36 -10.87
C LYS A 220 6.61 -14.25 -10.33
N SER A 221 7.74 -13.64 -9.96
CA SER A 221 8.88 -14.34 -9.35
C SER A 221 8.56 -14.86 -7.95
N GLY A 222 7.60 -14.27 -7.24
CA GLY A 222 7.38 -14.46 -5.80
C GLY A 222 7.88 -13.28 -4.97
N GLN A 223 8.61 -12.32 -5.55
CA GLN A 223 9.04 -11.12 -4.83
C GLN A 223 7.84 -10.34 -4.27
N ILE A 224 7.89 -10.05 -2.97
CA ILE A 224 6.86 -9.31 -2.25
C ILE A 224 7.33 -7.87 -2.04
N TRP A 225 6.42 -6.92 -2.21
CA TRP A 225 6.66 -5.50 -2.00
C TRP A 225 5.62 -4.90 -1.06
N ILE A 226 6.07 -4.18 -0.04
CA ILE A 226 5.22 -3.47 0.92
C ILE A 226 4.75 -2.16 0.27
N ILE A 227 3.43 -2.02 0.08
CA ILE A 227 2.84 -0.88 -0.62
C ILE A 227 2.36 0.20 0.36
N GLU A 228 1.70 -0.23 1.43
CA GLU A 228 1.09 0.67 2.42
C GLU A 228 0.81 -0.10 3.72
N ALA A 229 0.98 0.58 4.87
CA ALA A 229 0.44 0.16 6.15
C ALA A 229 -0.56 1.23 6.65
N ASN A 230 -1.84 0.89 6.63
CA ASN A 230 -2.90 1.83 6.99
C ASN A 230 -3.37 1.59 8.44
N PRO A 231 -3.20 2.54 9.37
CA PRO A 231 -3.64 2.39 10.76
C PRO A 231 -5.16 2.45 10.97
N HIS A 232 -5.92 2.80 9.92
CA HIS A 232 -7.38 2.79 9.97
C HIS A 232 -7.94 1.93 8.83
N PRO A 233 -7.72 0.60 8.88
CA PRO A 233 -8.16 -0.29 7.82
C PRO A 233 -9.67 -0.52 7.83
N GLY A 234 -10.28 -0.52 6.65
CA GLY A 234 -11.65 -0.98 6.48
C GLY A 234 -11.71 -2.51 6.46
N HIS A 235 -12.67 -3.11 7.17
CA HIS A 235 -12.87 -4.56 7.23
C HIS A 235 -13.95 -5.09 6.27
N LYS A 236 -14.75 -4.20 5.64
CA LYS A 236 -15.90 -4.59 4.80
C LYS A 236 -15.53 -5.54 3.66
N LEU A 237 -14.30 -5.46 3.16
CA LEU A 237 -13.77 -6.38 2.15
C LEU A 237 -13.88 -7.86 2.57
N PHE A 238 -13.63 -8.18 3.85
CA PHE A 238 -13.64 -9.55 4.36
C PHE A 238 -15.05 -10.17 4.39
N LYS A 239 -16.11 -9.36 4.27
CA LYS A 239 -17.49 -9.85 4.11
C LYS A 239 -17.75 -10.49 2.74
N GLN A 240 -16.90 -10.23 1.75
CA GLN A 240 -17.04 -10.81 0.41
C GLN A 240 -16.45 -12.23 0.30
N LEU A 241 -15.70 -12.66 1.31
CA LEU A 241 -15.13 -14.01 1.31
C LEU A 241 -16.21 -15.03 1.67
N PRO A 242 -16.25 -16.20 1.01
CA PRO A 242 -17.22 -17.24 1.33
C PRO A 242 -17.14 -17.71 2.80
N ASN A 243 -15.93 -17.72 3.35
CA ASN A 243 -15.70 -18.08 4.76
C ASN A 243 -15.72 -16.82 5.64
N HIS A 244 -16.77 -16.68 6.45
CA HIS A 244 -16.95 -15.55 7.36
C HIS A 244 -16.13 -15.62 8.67
N LYS A 245 -15.28 -16.63 8.87
CA LYS A 245 -14.43 -16.75 10.08
C LYS A 245 -13.53 -15.53 10.27
N MET A 246 -12.90 -15.05 9.20
CA MET A 246 -11.99 -13.89 9.27
C MET A 246 -12.73 -12.61 9.70
N ILE A 247 -13.88 -12.30 9.08
CA ILE A 247 -14.65 -11.11 9.47
C ILE A 247 -15.17 -11.21 10.90
N ARG A 248 -15.62 -12.39 11.34
CA ARG A 248 -16.04 -12.61 12.74
C ARG A 248 -14.88 -12.36 13.71
N ASN A 249 -13.68 -12.85 13.39
CA ASN A 249 -12.48 -12.62 14.19
C ASN A 249 -12.13 -11.12 14.26
N ILE A 250 -12.15 -10.42 13.11
CA ILE A 250 -11.87 -8.99 13.04
C ILE A 250 -12.83 -8.20 13.94
N LEU A 251 -14.13 -8.50 13.88
CA LEU A 251 -15.16 -7.82 14.68
C LEU A 251 -15.07 -8.17 16.18
N ARG A 252 -14.68 -9.40 16.53
CA ARG A 252 -14.41 -9.79 17.92
C ARG A 252 -13.24 -8.99 18.50
N ASN A 253 -12.13 -8.93 17.78
CA ASN A 253 -10.95 -8.20 18.23
C ASN A 253 -11.18 -6.69 18.26
N LYS A 254 -11.97 -6.12 17.35
CA LYS A 254 -12.38 -4.71 17.42
C LYS A 254 -13.08 -4.36 18.73
N ARG A 255 -13.99 -5.21 19.21
CA ARG A 255 -14.67 -5.01 20.50
C ARG A 255 -13.66 -4.99 21.64
N ARG A 256 -12.70 -5.93 21.66
CA ARG A 256 -11.63 -6.00 22.67
C ARG A 256 -10.64 -4.84 22.66
N ILE A 257 -10.52 -4.11 21.55
CA ILE A 257 -9.64 -2.93 21.42
C ILE A 257 -10.33 -1.67 21.94
N GLN A 258 -11.66 -1.62 21.89
CA GLN A 258 -12.47 -0.47 22.31
C GLN A 258 -12.74 -0.44 23.81
N HIS A 259 -12.55 -1.58 24.48
CA HIS A 259 -12.56 -1.74 25.93
C HIS A 259 -11.12 -1.78 26.43
#